data_AF-A0A7R9VUW2-F1
#
_entry.id   AF-A0A7R9VUW2-F1
#
_cell.length_a   1.000
_cell.length_b   1.000
_cell.length_c   1.000
_cell.angle_alpha   90.00
_cell.angle_beta   90.00
_cell.angle_gamma   90.00
#
_symmetry.space_group_name_H-M   'P 1'
#
loop_
_entity.id
_entity.type
_entity.pdbx_description
1 polymer ?
#
loop_
_entity_poly.entity_id
_entity_poly.type
_entity_poly.pdbx_seq_one_letter_code
_entity_poly.pdbx_strand_id
1 'polypeptide(L)'
;MWIVIFIGLAVLMSTCMMWCMFKRGARPIFLQGMVDLSKRVKGPATTGRVSIVVTDIEGFSGMMAWDPEATAQALHLHNHVIRTAKWANFGATIEQEGDSYSVIFREPIDAVKFCL
;
A
#
# COMPACT_ATOMS: atom_id res chain seq x y z
N MET A 1 -31.58 -24.53 35.22
CA MET A 1 -31.09 -24.80 33.84
C MET A 1 -30.87 -23.52 33.03
N TRP A 2 -31.83 -22.59 32.94
CA TRP A 2 -31.70 -21.37 32.14
C TRP A 2 -30.51 -20.46 32.48
N ILE A 3 -30.19 -20.30 33.77
CA ILE A 3 -29.08 -19.44 34.23
C ILE A 3 -27.72 -19.91 33.66
N VAL A 4 -27.49 -21.23 33.61
CA VAL A 4 -26.26 -21.80 33.06
C VAL A 4 -26.14 -21.54 31.56
N ILE A 5 -27.26 -21.57 30.84
CA ILE A 5 -27.31 -21.28 29.40
C ILE A 5 -26.97 -19.81 29.13
N PHE A 6 -27.53 -18.88 29.91
CA PHE A 6 -27.23 -17.45 29.75
C PHE A 6 -25.77 -17.11 30.07
N ILE A 7 -25.19 -17.73 31.10
CA ILE A 7 -23.77 -17.55 31.44
C ILE A 7 -22.89 -18.11 30.30
N GLY A 8 -23.21 -19.29 29.77
CA GLY A 8 -22.49 -19.89 28.65
C GLY A 8 -22.51 -19.00 27.40
N LEU A 9 -23.67 -18.44 27.04
CA LEU A 9 -23.81 -17.50 25.92
C LEU A 9 -23.02 -16.20 26.13
N ALA A 10 -23.04 -15.65 27.34
CA ALA A 10 -22.31 -14.43 27.66
C ALA A 10 -20.78 -14.63 27.55
N VAL A 11 -20.27 -15.78 28.01
CA VAL A 11 -18.84 -16.13 27.87
C VAL A 11 -18.46 -16.40 26.41
N LEU A 12 -19.34 -17.03 25.62
CA LEU A 12 -19.09 -17.27 24.21
C LEU A 12 -19.10 -15.98 23.38
N MET A 13 -20.00 -15.04 23.72
CA MET A 13 -20.04 -13.71 23.10
C MET A 13 -18.83 -12.86 23.50
N SER A 14 -18.39 -12.90 24.76
CA SER A 14 -17.24 -12.13 25.22
C SER A 14 -15.93 -12.65 24.62
N THR A 15 -15.77 -13.98 24.51
CA THR A 15 -14.61 -14.60 23.85
C THR A 15 -14.61 -14.36 22.35
N CYS A 16 -15.77 -14.39 21.68
CA CYS A 16 -15.91 -14.01 20.27
C CYS A 16 -15.57 -12.54 20.04
N MET A 17 -16.12 -11.63 20.86
CA MET A 17 -15.83 -10.20 20.79
C MET A 17 -14.35 -9.92 21.06
N MET A 18 -13.76 -10.57 22.06
CA MET A 18 -12.34 -10.50 22.36
C MET A 18 -11.51 -11.01 21.18
N TRP A 19 -11.85 -12.15 20.58
CA TRP A 19 -11.16 -12.68 19.39
C TRP A 19 -11.24 -11.72 18.19
N CYS A 20 -12.40 -11.11 17.95
CA CYS A 20 -12.58 -10.10 16.91
C CYS A 20 -11.77 -8.82 17.17
N MET A 21 -11.67 -8.39 18.43
CA MET A 21 -10.85 -7.23 18.82
C MET A 21 -9.35 -7.53 18.84
N PHE A 22 -8.96 -8.76 19.21
CA PHE A 22 -7.56 -9.22 19.27
C PHE A 22 -7.01 -9.66 17.92
N LYS A 23 -7.86 -9.94 16.90
CA LYS A 23 -7.45 -9.92 15.49
C LYS A 23 -7.12 -8.49 15.07
N ARG A 24 -5.99 -7.98 15.58
CA ARG A 24 -5.32 -6.76 15.14
C ARG A 24 -5.26 -6.77 13.61
N GLY A 25 -6.01 -5.87 12.98
CA GLY A 25 -5.91 -5.60 11.55
C GLY A 25 -7.10 -6.02 10.70
N ALA A 26 -8.08 -6.76 11.22
CA ALA A 26 -9.30 -7.08 10.47
C ALA A 26 -10.29 -5.91 10.53
N ARG A 27 -9.94 -4.76 9.95
CA ARG A 27 -10.96 -3.75 9.64
C ARG A 27 -11.96 -4.40 8.68
N PRO A 28 -13.27 -4.34 8.96
CA PRO A 28 -14.25 -4.88 8.03
C PRO A 28 -14.08 -4.18 6.68
N ILE A 29 -14.17 -4.94 5.59
CA ILE A 29 -13.86 -4.51 4.20
C ILE A 29 -14.52 -3.17 3.86
N PHE A 30 -15.76 -2.97 4.32
CA PHE A 30 -16.50 -1.73 4.12
C PHE A 30 -15.82 -0.50 4.73
N LEU A 31 -15.33 -0.58 5.97
CA LEU A 31 -14.63 0.54 6.60
C LEU A 31 -13.32 0.85 5.88
N GLN A 32 -12.60 -0.17 5.41
CA GLN A 32 -11.38 0.04 4.65
C GLN A 32 -11.67 0.76 3.34
N GLY A 33 -12.72 0.37 2.61
CA GLY A 33 -13.16 1.06 1.39
C GLY A 33 -13.48 2.54 1.60
N MET A 34 -14.13 2.89 2.72
CA MET A 34 -14.41 4.30 3.06
C MET A 34 -13.12 5.10 3.34
N VAL A 35 -12.17 4.49 4.06
CA VAL A 35 -10.86 5.11 4.34
C VAL A 35 -10.09 5.33 3.04
N ASP A 36 -10.04 4.32 2.18
CA ASP A 36 -9.35 4.37 0.89
C ASP A 36 -9.95 5.44 -0.03
N LEU A 37 -11.28 5.57 -0.06
CA LEU A 37 -11.96 6.65 -0.79
C LEU A 37 -11.57 8.02 -0.24
N SER A 38 -11.57 8.19 1.09
CA SER A 38 -11.15 9.44 1.74
C SER A 38 -9.70 9.80 1.38
N LYS A 39 -8.80 8.81 1.32
CA LYS A 39 -7.42 9.01 0.87
C LYS A 39 -7.35 9.49 -0.57
N ARG A 40 -8.11 8.87 -1.48
CA ARG A 40 -8.17 9.27 -2.90
C ARG A 40 -8.67 10.69 -3.10
N VAL A 41 -9.69 11.11 -2.35
CA VAL A 41 -10.28 12.47 -2.47
C VAL A 41 -9.30 13.56 -2.03
N LYS A 42 -8.44 13.30 -1.03
CA LYS A 42 -7.45 14.29 -0.55
C LYS A 42 -6.36 14.61 -1.57
N GLY A 43 -6.17 13.76 -2.59
CA GLY A 43 -5.14 13.94 -3.60
C GLY A 43 -3.69 13.89 -3.07
N PRO A 44 -2.72 14.27 -3.91
CA PRO A 44 -1.30 14.26 -3.56
C PRO A 44 -0.99 15.11 -2.32
N ALA A 45 0.02 14.72 -1.55
CA ALA A 45 0.48 15.52 -0.43
C ALA A 45 1.25 16.75 -0.92
N THR A 46 0.76 17.95 -0.61
CA THR A 46 1.40 19.22 -1.00
C THR A 46 2.08 19.92 0.18
N THR A 47 1.73 19.57 1.42
CA THR A 47 2.26 20.19 2.64
C THR A 47 2.27 19.19 3.81
N GLY A 48 3.06 19.51 4.84
CA GLY A 48 3.13 18.74 6.08
C GLY A 48 4.17 17.62 6.06
N ARG A 49 4.02 16.66 6.97
CA ARG A 49 4.89 15.48 7.04
C ARG A 49 4.49 14.49 5.95
N VAL A 50 5.44 14.16 5.09
CA VAL A 50 5.27 13.26 3.96
C VAL A 50 6.33 12.17 3.99
N SER A 51 6.12 11.11 3.21
CA SER A 51 7.11 10.07 2.95
C SER A 51 7.43 10.07 1.47
N ILE A 52 8.72 10.03 1.14
CA ILE A 52 9.19 9.98 -0.24
C ILE A 52 9.93 8.66 -0.41
N VAL A 53 9.59 7.94 -1.48
CA VAL A 53 10.28 6.74 -1.91
C VAL A 53 11.01 7.07 -3.20
N VAL A 54 12.30 6.78 -3.24
CA VAL A 54 13.14 6.90 -4.44
C VAL A 54 13.56 5.50 -4.86
N THR A 55 13.39 5.18 -6.14
CA THR A 55 13.73 3.87 -6.71
C THR A 55 14.58 4.05 -7.96
N ASP A 56 15.43 3.06 -8.24
CA ASP A 56 16.26 3.01 -9.44
C ASP A 56 16.50 1.54 -9.82
N ILE A 57 16.72 1.24 -11.10
CA ILE A 57 17.05 -0.14 -11.51
C ILE A 57 18.56 -0.32 -11.38
N GLU A 58 18.96 -1.21 -10.48
CA GLU A 58 20.37 -1.54 -10.29
C GLU A 58 21.01 -2.03 -11.60
N GLY A 59 22.11 -1.40 -12.00
CA GLY A 59 22.86 -1.81 -13.19
C GLY A 59 22.19 -1.48 -14.53
N PHE A 60 21.18 -0.60 -14.56
CA PHE A 60 20.44 -0.26 -15.77
C PHE A 60 21.33 0.15 -16.94
N SER A 61 22.34 0.99 -16.72
CA SER A 61 23.28 1.39 -17.77
C SER A 61 24.03 0.21 -18.38
N GLY A 62 24.39 -0.80 -17.57
CA GLY A 62 25.05 -2.01 -18.05
C GLY A 62 24.13 -2.88 -18.90
N MET A 63 22.88 -3.04 -18.46
CA MET A 63 21.86 -3.76 -19.24
C MET A 63 21.57 -3.07 -20.57
N MET A 64 21.40 -1.74 -20.55
CA MET A 64 21.21 -0.94 -21.76
C MET A 64 22.39 -1.04 -22.73
N ALA A 65 23.62 -1.15 -22.25
CA ALA A 65 24.79 -1.30 -23.10
C ALA A 65 24.90 -2.72 -23.71
N TRP A 66 24.44 -3.74 -22.98
CA TRP A 66 24.53 -5.14 -23.40
C TRP A 66 23.42 -5.54 -24.37
N ASP A 67 22.16 -5.21 -24.04
CA ASP A 67 20.99 -5.48 -24.88
C ASP A 67 19.97 -4.34 -24.74
N PRO A 68 20.04 -3.31 -25.60
CA PRO A 68 19.13 -2.18 -25.54
C PRO A 68 17.66 -2.54 -25.78
N GLU A 69 17.39 -3.53 -26.64
CA GLU A 69 16.02 -3.88 -27.03
C GLU A 69 15.30 -4.60 -25.89
N ALA A 70 15.93 -5.63 -25.31
CA ALA A 70 15.38 -6.33 -24.17
C ALA A 70 15.25 -5.40 -22.94
N THR A 71 16.24 -4.54 -22.71
CA THR A 71 16.22 -3.60 -21.58
C THR A 71 15.11 -2.56 -21.72
N ALA A 72 14.84 -2.06 -22.93
CA ALA A 72 13.71 -1.15 -23.16
C ALA A 72 12.36 -1.83 -22.87
N GLN A 73 12.19 -3.09 -23.27
CA GLN A 73 10.98 -3.87 -22.95
C GLN A 73 10.82 -4.08 -21.43
N ALA A 74 11.91 -4.42 -20.73
CA ALA A 74 11.92 -4.55 -19.27
C ALA A 74 11.60 -3.22 -18.57
N LEU A 75 12.13 -2.11 -19.07
CA LEU A 75 11.85 -0.77 -18.56
C LEU A 75 10.36 -0.42 -18.70
N HIS A 76 9.72 -0.76 -19.82
CA HIS A 76 8.28 -0.55 -19.99
C HIS A 76 7.46 -1.32 -18.96
N LEU A 77 7.84 -2.58 -18.67
CA LEU A 77 7.21 -3.39 -17.65
C LEU A 77 7.42 -2.81 -16.25
N HIS A 78 8.66 -2.43 -15.92
CA HIS A 78 9.00 -1.75 -14.66
C HIS A 78 8.14 -0.51 -14.44
N ASN A 79 8.09 0.38 -15.44
CA ASN A 79 7.31 1.62 -15.37
C ASN A 79 5.81 1.36 -15.26
N HIS A 80 5.31 0.25 -15.82
CA HIS A 80 3.93 -0.17 -15.63
C HIS A 80 3.67 -0.65 -14.20
N VAL A 81 4.54 -1.49 -13.64
CA VAL A 81 4.43 -2.00 -12.26
C VAL A 81 4.47 -0.86 -11.26
N ILE A 82 5.44 0.06 -11.37
CA ILE A 82 5.56 1.23 -10.49
C ILE A 82 4.29 2.09 -10.54
N ARG A 83 3.75 2.37 -11.73
CA ARG A 83 2.50 3.15 -11.88
C ARG A 83 1.32 2.48 -11.19
N THR A 84 1.18 1.17 -11.34
CA THR A 84 0.10 0.38 -10.75
C THR A 84 0.24 0.30 -9.23
N ALA A 85 1.43 -0.02 -8.72
CA ALA A 85 1.71 -0.10 -7.29
C ALA A 85 1.52 1.26 -6.59
N LYS A 86 2.01 2.34 -7.21
CA LYS A 86 1.80 3.71 -6.72
C LYS A 86 0.31 4.03 -6.61
N TRP A 87 -0.46 3.73 -7.65
CA TRP A 87 -1.91 4.00 -7.68
C TRP A 87 -2.69 3.18 -6.64
N ALA A 88 -2.30 1.91 -6.43
CA ALA A 88 -2.88 1.06 -5.42
C ALA A 88 -2.62 1.57 -3.99
N ASN A 89 -1.48 2.25 -3.79
CA ASN A 89 -1.03 2.76 -2.50
C ASN A 89 -1.12 4.28 -2.37
N PHE A 90 -2.01 4.94 -3.11
CA PHE A 90 -2.31 6.38 -2.96
C PHE A 90 -1.10 7.32 -3.10
N GLY A 91 -0.06 6.89 -3.83
CA GLY A 91 1.13 7.68 -4.10
C GLY A 91 0.98 8.61 -5.30
N ALA A 92 1.84 9.63 -5.40
CA ALA A 92 1.95 10.51 -6.55
C ALA A 92 3.41 10.59 -7.02
N THR A 93 3.63 10.72 -8.33
CA THR A 93 4.99 10.88 -8.88
C THR A 93 5.38 12.34 -8.72
N ILE A 94 6.53 12.59 -8.09
CA ILE A 94 7.18 13.90 -8.09
C ILE A 94 7.97 14.04 -9.40
N GLU A 95 8.81 13.06 -9.67
CA GLU A 95 9.76 13.06 -10.78
C GLU A 95 9.96 11.63 -11.30
N GLN A 96 10.21 11.52 -12.60
CA GLN A 96 10.57 10.29 -13.27
C GLN A 96 11.65 10.60 -14.31
N GLU A 97 12.78 9.91 -14.20
CA GLU A 97 13.89 10.01 -15.16
C GLU A 97 14.33 8.59 -15.54
N GLY A 98 13.97 8.16 -16.75
CA GLY A 98 14.29 6.81 -17.23
C GLY A 98 13.70 5.71 -16.35
N ASP A 99 14.58 4.99 -15.67
CA ASP A 99 14.32 3.93 -14.70
C ASP A 99 14.17 4.42 -13.25
N SER A 100 14.53 5.67 -12.99
CA SER A 100 14.44 6.29 -11.67
C SER A 100 13.06 6.92 -11.41
N TYR A 101 12.52 6.71 -10.20
CA TYR A 101 11.28 7.33 -9.74
C TYR A 101 11.44 7.97 -8.37
N SER A 102 10.84 9.16 -8.22
CA SER A 102 10.55 9.77 -6.92
C SER A 102 9.04 9.82 -6.69
N VAL A 103 8.56 9.11 -5.67
CA VAL A 103 7.13 8.95 -5.36
C VAL A 103 6.83 9.48 -3.96
N ILE A 104 5.83 10.35 -3.85
CA ILE A 104 5.39 10.94 -2.58
C ILE A 104 4.12 10.27 -2.04
N PHE A 105 4.10 10.06 -0.73
CA PHE A 105 3.00 9.47 0.02
C PHE A 105 2.65 10.36 1.21
N ARG A 106 1.35 10.47 1.50
CA ARG A 106 0.85 11.19 2.68
C ARG A 106 1.07 10.42 3.97
N GLU A 107 0.97 9.09 3.92
CA GLU A 107 1.13 8.21 5.09
C GLU A 107 2.34 7.27 4.91
N PRO A 108 3.21 7.12 5.91
CA PRO A 108 4.36 6.23 5.82
C PRO A 108 3.99 4.76 5.55
N ILE A 109 2.84 4.31 6.05
CA ILE A 109 2.37 2.94 5.84
C ILE A 109 2.05 2.66 4.37
N ASP A 110 1.56 3.66 3.63
CA ASP A 110 1.24 3.51 2.22
C ASP A 110 2.54 3.46 1.39
N ALA A 111 3.55 4.24 1.78
CA ALA A 111 4.90 4.16 1.20
C ALA A 111 5.54 2.77 1.41
N VAL A 112 5.46 2.23 2.62
CA VAL A 112 6.01 0.89 2.91
C VAL A 112 5.27 -0.19 2.11
N LYS A 113 3.95 -0.12 2.00
CA LYS A 113 3.17 -1.05 1.15
C LYS A 113 3.49 -0.93 -0.33
N PHE A 114 3.90 0.24 -0.79
CA PHE A 114 4.37 0.41 -2.17
C PHE A 114 5.71 -0.30 -2.41
N CYS A 115 6.58 -0.36 -1.40
CA CYS A 115 7.90 -0.99 -1.50
C CYS A 115 7.89 -2.52 -1.38
N LEU A 116 6.77 -3.13 -0.96
CA LEU A 116 6.62 -4.56 -0.70
C LEU A 116 5.76 -5.23 -1.77
#